data_AF-A0AAV9QCU8-F1
#
_entry.id   AF-A0AAV9QCU8-F1
#
_cell.length_a   1.000
_cell.length_b   1.000
_cell.length_c   1.000
_cell.angle_alpha   90.00
_cell.angle_beta   90.00
_cell.angle_gamma   90.00
#
_symmetry.space_group_name_H-M   'P 1'
#
loop_
_entity.id
_entity.type
_entity.pdbx_description
1 polymer ?
#
loop_
_entity_poly.entity_id
_entity_poly.type
_entity_poly.pdbx_seq_one_letter_code
_entity_poly.pdbx_strand_id
1 'polypeptide(L)'
;MSESGSEASKVAKKREYNRNAQRVFRQRRKEHLSKLEAAQRELNSFQGEEVERLRQENQLLAQENEALKATYGSQANSPGPSITPVELRASPSGYVNYVAPPAGYLGPATANASYIPVAGPSGLPPPTSTPMSSASTDPSNLVVVVPFNISEIRQSLHQMFAPILEIPVISNPQTHLATLAALEPTLPPPLKPTPLQLSTPHHAYIDMIPSPSLRNQLITVGPANSNSFLTEACTIACDIEDTGQMIVWGEDWLNDFSWEFSPVIFERWGNFVLGPEWIQRANFWRRQRGAPLLPTYD
;
A
#
# COMPACT_ATOMS: atom_id res chain seq x y z
N MET A 1 15.41 72.00 4.92
CA MET A 1 16.36 70.86 4.88
C MET A 1 16.07 69.79 5.95
N SER A 2 14.81 69.60 6.38
CA SER A 2 14.50 68.79 7.58
C SER A 2 13.84 67.43 7.29
N GLU A 3 13.44 67.16 6.04
CA GLU A 3 12.77 65.90 5.66
C GLU A 3 13.74 64.73 5.46
N SER A 4 14.96 64.96 4.98
CA SER A 4 15.92 63.88 4.69
C SER A 4 16.40 63.14 5.94
N GLY A 5 16.49 63.82 7.08
CA GLY A 5 16.85 63.21 8.38
C GLY A 5 15.76 62.29 8.95
N SER A 6 14.49 62.59 8.67
CA SER A 6 13.33 61.79 9.11
C SER A 6 13.25 60.47 8.34
N GLU A 7 13.49 60.52 7.02
CA GLU A 7 13.46 59.35 6.15
C GLU A 7 14.60 58.37 6.46
N ALA A 8 15.82 58.89 6.68
CA ALA A 8 16.97 58.08 7.08
C ALA A 8 16.78 57.38 8.43
N SER A 9 16.14 58.07 9.40
CA SER A 9 15.82 57.50 10.72
C SER A 9 14.78 56.37 10.63
N LYS A 10 13.76 56.51 9.79
CA LYS A 10 12.75 55.45 9.55
C LYS A 10 13.38 54.21 8.90
N VAL A 11 14.28 54.40 7.93
CA VAL A 11 15.00 53.29 7.29
C VAL A 11 15.90 52.56 8.28
N ALA A 12 16.60 53.28 9.16
CA ALA A 12 17.42 52.68 10.21
C ALA A 12 16.59 51.83 11.18
N LYS A 13 15.45 52.34 11.66
CA LYS A 13 14.52 51.60 12.51
C LYS A 13 13.96 50.35 11.83
N LYS A 14 13.61 50.43 10.54
CA LYS A 14 13.13 49.26 9.78
C LYS A 14 14.22 48.19 9.62
N ARG A 15 15.48 48.58 9.41
CA ARG A 15 16.62 47.65 9.35
C ARG A 15 16.89 46.98 10.69
N GLU A 16 16.75 47.71 11.80
CA GLU A 16 16.88 47.16 13.15
C GLU A 16 15.75 46.19 13.48
N TYR A 17 14.50 46.56 13.18
CA TYR A 17 13.34 45.70 13.35
C TYR A 17 13.49 44.37 12.58
N ASN A 18 13.88 44.44 11.30
CA ASN A 18 14.10 43.24 10.49
C ASN A 18 15.23 42.35 11.05
N ARG A 19 16.31 42.95 11.56
CA ARG A 19 17.40 42.20 12.21
C ARG A 19 16.92 41.47 13.47
N ASN A 20 16.12 42.13 14.30
CA ASN A 20 15.56 41.51 15.50
C ASN A 20 14.53 40.43 15.16
N ALA A 21 13.63 40.68 14.20
CA ALA A 21 12.67 39.69 13.73
C ALA A 21 13.36 38.43 13.20
N GLN A 22 14.45 38.59 12.44
CA GLN A 22 15.21 37.46 11.92
C GLN A 22 15.97 36.70 13.00
N ARG A 23 16.49 37.38 14.02
CA ARG A 23 17.09 36.73 15.19
C ARG A 23 16.06 35.88 15.94
N VAL A 24 14.87 36.43 16.19
CA VAL A 24 13.78 35.72 16.87
C VAL A 24 13.31 34.53 16.05
N PHE A 25 13.18 34.66 14.73
CA PHE A 25 12.82 33.55 13.85
C PHE A 25 13.85 32.42 13.92
N ARG A 26 15.15 32.75 13.84
CA ARG A 26 16.24 31.76 13.95
C ARG A 26 16.24 31.08 15.32
N GLN A 27 16.00 31.84 16.39
CA GLN A 27 15.91 31.32 17.75
C GLN A 27 14.74 30.33 17.89
N ARG A 28 13.54 30.71 17.45
CA ARG A 28 12.35 29.83 17.49
C ARG A 28 12.54 28.56 16.67
N ARG A 29 13.17 28.66 15.49
CA ARG A 29 13.49 27.51 14.64
C ARG A 29 14.46 26.55 15.35
N LYS A 30 15.49 27.09 16.00
CA LYS A 30 16.46 26.30 16.76
C LYS A 30 15.79 25.59 17.94
N GLU A 31 14.93 26.28 18.67
CA GLU A 31 14.18 25.70 19.80
C GLU A 31 13.21 24.60 19.33
N HIS A 32 12.52 24.81 18.21
CA HIS A 32 11.64 23.80 17.63
C HIS A 32 12.40 22.54 17.20
N LEU A 33 13.54 22.70 16.51
CA LEU A 33 14.41 21.58 16.14
C LEU A 33 14.89 20.82 17.38
N SER A 34 15.37 21.54 18.40
CA SER A 34 15.82 20.91 19.65
C SER A 34 14.69 20.14 20.37
N LYS A 35 13.45 20.62 20.33
CA LYS A 35 12.30 19.91 20.90
C LYS A 35 11.95 18.65 20.12
N LEU A 36 11.99 18.71 18.79
CA LEU A 36 11.76 17.53 17.95
C LEU A 36 12.84 16.47 18.18
N GLU A 37 14.11 16.86 18.23
CA GLU A 37 15.22 15.93 18.52
C GLU A 37 15.09 15.27 19.90
N ALA A 38 14.65 16.02 20.91
CA ALA A 38 14.40 15.48 22.25
C ALA A 38 13.24 14.48 22.25
N ALA A 39 12.12 14.82 21.62
CA ALA A 39 10.96 13.93 21.50
C ALA A 39 11.29 12.64 20.73
N GLN A 40 12.08 12.75 19.66
CA GLN A 40 12.56 11.59 18.90
C GLN A 40 13.46 10.69 19.74
N ARG A 41 14.35 11.27 20.55
CA ARG A 41 15.22 10.51 21.46
C ARG A 41 14.41 9.76 22.52
N GLU A 42 13.41 10.40 23.11
CA GLU A 42 12.51 9.75 24.08
C GLU A 42 11.74 8.60 23.43
N LEU A 43 11.14 8.82 22.26
CA LEU A 43 10.41 7.77 21.54
C LEU A 43 11.32 6.56 21.22
N ASN A 44 12.54 6.82 20.75
CA ASN A 44 13.52 5.77 20.48
C ASN A 44 13.94 5.03 21.76
N SER A 45 14.05 5.73 22.89
CA SER A 45 14.33 5.10 24.20
C SER A 45 13.21 4.16 24.60
N PHE A 46 11.95 4.62 24.52
CA PHE A 46 10.79 3.79 24.83
C PHE A 46 10.68 2.57 23.91
N GLN A 47 10.91 2.73 22.61
CA GLN A 47 10.93 1.60 21.67
C GLN A 47 12.05 0.60 22.00
N GLY A 48 13.24 1.09 22.38
CA GLY A 48 14.35 0.23 22.78
C GLY A 48 14.04 -0.59 24.03
N GLU A 49 13.47 0.06 25.06
CA GLU A 49 13.03 -0.61 26.29
C GLU A 49 11.93 -1.65 26.03
N GLU A 50 10.97 -1.33 25.16
CA GLU A 50 9.91 -2.25 24.74
C GLU A 50 10.45 -3.49 24.05
N VAL A 51 11.37 -3.30 23.09
CA VAL A 51 12.02 -4.40 22.37
C VAL A 51 12.79 -5.29 23.34
N GLU A 52 13.50 -4.71 24.31
CA GLU A 52 14.26 -5.48 25.29
C GLU A 52 13.33 -6.29 26.20
N ARG A 53 12.20 -5.73 26.62
CA ARG A 53 11.18 -6.45 27.39
C ARG A 53 10.61 -7.63 26.61
N LEU A 54 10.20 -7.41 25.35
CA LEU A 54 9.65 -8.45 24.49
C LEU A 54 10.67 -9.56 24.19
N ARG A 55 11.96 -9.23 24.14
CA ARG A 55 13.03 -10.24 24.02
C ARG A 55 13.16 -11.10 25.26
N GLN A 56 13.10 -10.50 26.45
CA GLN A 56 13.13 -11.26 27.71
C GLN A 56 11.91 -12.18 27.84
N GLU A 57 10.72 -11.68 27.51
CA GLU A 57 9.49 -12.47 27.52
C GLU A 57 9.56 -13.65 26.53
N ASN A 58 10.03 -13.41 25.30
CA ASN A 58 10.24 -14.49 24.33
C ASN A 58 11.26 -15.53 24.81
N GLN A 59 12.32 -15.11 25.50
CA GLN A 59 13.28 -16.06 26.07
C GLN A 59 12.66 -16.92 27.17
N LEU A 60 11.84 -16.33 28.05
CA LEU A 60 11.13 -17.08 29.08
C LEU A 60 10.13 -18.07 28.48
N LEU A 61 9.33 -17.63 27.51
CA LEU A 61 8.40 -18.50 26.79
C LEU A 61 9.12 -19.62 26.04
N ALA A 62 10.31 -19.36 25.48
CA ALA A 62 11.11 -20.39 24.83
C ALA A 62 11.61 -21.45 25.83
N GLN A 63 12.08 -21.02 27.02
CA GLN A 63 12.49 -21.94 28.09
C GLN A 63 11.32 -22.76 28.63
N GLU A 64 10.14 -22.14 28.80
CA GLU A 64 8.93 -22.85 29.21
C GLU A 64 8.53 -23.88 28.15
N ASN A 65 8.54 -23.50 26.87
CA ASN A 65 8.29 -24.43 25.77
C ASN A 65 9.30 -25.58 25.75
N GLU A 66 10.57 -25.33 26.03
CA GLU A 66 11.60 -26.37 26.12
C GLU A 66 11.34 -27.32 27.30
N ALA A 67 10.98 -26.79 28.47
CA ALA A 67 10.63 -27.57 29.65
C ALA A 67 9.37 -28.42 29.44
N LEU A 68 8.33 -27.86 28.81
CA LEU A 68 7.13 -28.58 28.43
C LEU A 68 7.46 -29.68 27.40
N LYS A 69 8.25 -29.37 26.37
CA LYS A 69 8.73 -30.38 25.40
C LYS A 69 9.56 -31.48 26.06
N ALA A 70 10.38 -31.19 27.07
CA ALA A 70 11.11 -32.21 27.81
C ALA A 70 10.17 -33.10 28.65
N THR A 71 9.13 -32.51 29.24
CA THR A 71 8.13 -33.20 30.08
C THR A 71 7.19 -34.08 29.26
N TYR A 72 6.76 -33.62 28.08
CA TYR A 72 5.85 -34.37 27.20
C TYR A 72 6.59 -35.22 26.15
N GLY A 73 7.81 -34.85 25.76
CA GLY A 73 8.67 -35.64 24.85
C GLY A 73 9.16 -36.94 25.48
N SER A 74 9.21 -37.02 26.81
CA SER A 74 9.48 -38.27 27.54
C SER A 74 8.25 -39.21 27.62
N GLN A 75 7.06 -38.77 27.20
CA GLN A 75 5.88 -39.63 27.01
C GLN A 75 5.66 -40.09 25.55
N ALA A 76 6.57 -39.77 24.62
CA ALA A 76 6.49 -40.21 23.23
C ALA A 76 7.07 -41.62 23.02
N ASN A 77 6.59 -42.61 23.77
CA ASN A 77 6.87 -44.04 23.53
C ASN A 77 5.59 -44.85 23.31
N SER A 78 4.65 -44.30 22.53
CA SER A 78 3.50 -45.02 21.99
C SER A 78 3.31 -44.64 20.52
N PRO A 79 3.06 -45.60 19.60
CA PRO A 79 3.00 -45.33 18.18
C PRO A 79 1.67 -44.64 17.83
N GLY A 80 1.71 -43.32 17.65
CA GLY A 80 0.64 -42.57 16.98
C GLY A 80 0.77 -42.68 15.45
N PRO A 81 -0.34 -42.57 14.68
CA PRO A 81 -0.33 -42.81 13.25
C PRO A 81 0.46 -41.71 12.52
N SER A 82 1.43 -42.11 11.71
CA SER A 82 2.23 -41.22 10.88
C SER A 82 1.37 -40.58 9.79
N ILE A 83 1.13 -39.26 9.88
CA ILE A 83 0.64 -38.46 8.76
C ILE A 83 1.85 -37.98 7.96
N THR A 84 1.90 -38.33 6.68
CA THR A 84 2.93 -37.92 5.72
C THR A 84 2.70 -36.46 5.26
N PRO A 85 3.76 -35.70 4.91
CA PRO A 85 3.67 -34.25 4.73
C PRO A 85 3.21 -33.85 3.31
N VAL A 86 2.02 -34.29 2.89
CA VAL A 86 1.46 -33.93 1.57
C VAL A 86 0.16 -33.12 1.66
N GLU A 87 -0.50 -33.04 2.82
CA GLU A 87 -1.84 -32.41 2.93
C GLU A 87 -1.88 -31.00 3.52
N LEU A 88 -0.82 -30.19 3.39
CA LEU A 88 -0.85 -28.77 3.79
C LEU A 88 -0.81 -27.78 2.63
N ARG A 89 -0.91 -28.24 1.38
CA ARG A 89 -1.04 -27.36 0.21
C ARG A 89 -2.45 -27.37 -0.37
N ALA A 90 -3.41 -26.90 0.42
CA ALA A 90 -4.70 -26.47 -0.10
C ALA A 90 -5.08 -25.14 0.55
N SER A 91 -4.67 -24.03 -0.08
CA SER A 91 -5.34 -22.74 0.12
C SER A 91 -6.80 -22.88 -0.31
N PRO A 92 -7.78 -22.35 0.44
CA PRO A 92 -9.19 -22.47 0.09
C PRO A 92 -9.55 -21.43 -0.97
N SER A 93 -9.18 -21.68 -2.22
CA SER A 93 -9.77 -20.98 -3.39
C SER A 93 -10.71 -21.94 -4.11
N GLY A 94 -11.93 -22.06 -3.56
CA GLY A 94 -13.04 -22.68 -4.27
C GLY A 94 -13.56 -21.75 -5.37
N TYR A 95 -12.95 -21.81 -6.55
CA TYR A 95 -13.60 -21.29 -7.76
C TYR A 95 -14.35 -22.42 -8.44
N VAL A 96 -15.68 -22.24 -8.48
CA VAL A 96 -16.67 -23.02 -9.20
C VAL A 96 -16.27 -23.22 -10.67
N ASN A 97 -16.17 -24.49 -11.06
CA ASN A 97 -15.87 -24.92 -12.42
C ASN A 97 -17.19 -25.01 -13.20
N TYR A 98 -17.45 -24.09 -14.13
CA TYR A 98 -18.57 -24.20 -15.06
C TYR A 98 -18.21 -25.22 -16.16
N VAL A 99 -18.98 -26.31 -16.19
CA VAL A 99 -18.89 -27.40 -17.16
C VAL A 99 -19.17 -26.86 -18.56
N ALA A 100 -18.19 -26.98 -19.45
CA ALA A 100 -18.35 -26.87 -20.89
C ALA A 100 -18.87 -28.21 -21.47
N PRO A 101 -19.80 -28.21 -22.44
CA PRO A 101 -20.23 -29.44 -23.12
C PRO A 101 -19.31 -29.77 -24.31
N PRO A 102 -19.10 -31.06 -24.66
CA PRO A 102 -18.27 -31.44 -25.80
C PRO A 102 -19.05 -31.37 -27.12
N ALA A 103 -18.34 -31.10 -28.21
CA ALA A 103 -18.87 -31.00 -29.55
C ALA A 103 -18.78 -32.32 -30.34
N GLY A 104 -19.84 -32.62 -31.10
CA GLY A 104 -19.75 -33.26 -32.43
C GLY A 104 -20.42 -34.63 -32.58
N TYR A 105 -21.56 -34.71 -33.28
CA TYR A 105 -21.71 -35.49 -34.54
C TYR A 105 -23.06 -35.18 -35.23
N LEU A 106 -23.05 -35.27 -36.57
CA LEU A 106 -24.02 -34.79 -37.58
C LEU A 106 -25.28 -35.67 -37.75
N GLY A 107 -26.38 -35.08 -38.26
CA GLY A 107 -27.40 -35.80 -39.06
C GLY A 107 -28.85 -35.28 -38.92
N PRO A 108 -29.56 -34.93 -40.01
CA PRO A 108 -30.89 -34.31 -39.95
C PRO A 108 -32.07 -35.26 -40.25
N ALA A 109 -33.26 -34.76 -39.85
CA ALA A 109 -34.59 -34.97 -40.40
C ALA A 109 -35.56 -36.01 -39.77
N THR A 110 -36.80 -35.52 -39.64
CA THR A 110 -38.13 -36.17 -39.69
C THR A 110 -38.92 -36.43 -38.39
N ALA A 111 -40.06 -35.73 -38.34
CA ALA A 111 -41.43 -36.17 -38.09
C ALA A 111 -41.87 -36.77 -36.73
N ASN A 112 -43.00 -36.21 -36.26
CA ASN A 112 -44.06 -36.79 -35.43
C ASN A 112 -43.67 -37.27 -34.01
N ALA A 113 -44.55 -37.32 -33.00
CA ALA A 113 -45.83 -36.72 -32.67
C ALA A 113 -46.10 -37.19 -31.22
N SER A 114 -46.76 -36.35 -30.40
CA SER A 114 -47.64 -36.69 -29.27
C SER A 114 -47.31 -37.84 -28.32
N TYR A 115 -47.24 -37.57 -27.01
CA TYR A 115 -48.06 -38.25 -25.98
C TYR A 115 -48.26 -37.34 -24.75
N ILE A 116 -49.49 -37.30 -24.25
CA ILE A 116 -49.99 -36.46 -23.14
C ILE A 116 -49.95 -37.22 -21.78
N PRO A 117 -50.46 -36.69 -20.63
CA PRO A 117 -49.70 -36.58 -19.38
C PRO A 117 -50.22 -37.54 -18.29
N VAL A 118 -49.50 -37.66 -17.17
CA VAL A 118 -50.09 -38.21 -15.93
C VAL A 118 -49.77 -37.26 -14.77
N ALA A 119 -50.85 -36.77 -14.16
CA ALA A 119 -50.86 -35.93 -12.99
C ALA A 119 -50.63 -36.77 -11.71
N GLY A 120 -49.83 -36.23 -10.79
CA GLY A 120 -49.63 -36.69 -9.42
C GLY A 120 -49.21 -35.49 -8.54
N PRO A 121 -49.52 -35.49 -7.24
CA PRO A 121 -50.06 -34.32 -6.57
C PRO A 121 -49.02 -33.36 -5.97
N SER A 122 -49.46 -32.10 -5.94
CA SER A 122 -49.02 -30.89 -5.22
C SER A 122 -48.06 -31.04 -4.03
N GLY A 123 -47.06 -30.15 -4.00
CA GLY A 123 -46.54 -29.58 -2.74
C GLY A 123 -45.01 -29.45 -2.61
N LEU A 124 -44.34 -28.68 -3.46
CA LEU A 124 -42.97 -28.22 -3.18
C LEU A 124 -43.04 -26.91 -2.35
N PRO A 125 -42.35 -26.80 -1.19
CA PRO A 125 -42.17 -25.51 -0.53
C PRO A 125 -41.20 -24.62 -1.34
N PRO A 126 -41.32 -23.29 -1.28
CA PRO A 126 -40.40 -22.40 -1.99
C PRO A 126 -38.98 -22.52 -1.40
N PRO A 127 -37.92 -22.30 -2.20
CA PRO A 127 -36.57 -22.26 -1.68
C PRO A 127 -36.42 -21.08 -0.70
N THR A 128 -36.13 -21.40 0.55
CA THR A 128 -35.72 -20.43 1.56
C THR A 128 -34.47 -19.71 1.04
N SER A 129 -34.60 -18.42 0.74
CA SER A 129 -33.45 -17.54 0.53
C SER A 129 -32.58 -17.58 1.79
N THR A 130 -31.41 -18.18 1.71
CA THR A 130 -30.36 -18.00 2.71
C THR A 130 -29.98 -16.51 2.70
N PRO A 131 -30.22 -15.76 3.79
CA PRO A 131 -29.65 -14.43 3.88
C PRO A 131 -28.13 -14.59 3.95
N MET A 132 -27.42 -13.77 3.16
CA MET A 132 -25.97 -13.65 3.22
C MET A 132 -25.55 -13.51 4.69
N SER A 133 -24.62 -14.36 5.10
CA SER A 133 -24.13 -14.46 6.46
C SER A 133 -23.86 -13.08 7.05
N SER A 134 -24.58 -12.83 8.13
CA SER A 134 -24.31 -11.81 9.13
C SER A 134 -22.81 -11.79 9.47
N ALA A 135 -22.26 -10.58 9.55
CA ALA A 135 -20.92 -10.33 10.08
C ALA A 135 -20.70 -11.15 11.35
N SER A 136 -19.67 -12.00 11.32
CA SER A 136 -19.13 -12.65 12.50
C SER A 136 -18.66 -11.56 13.48
N THR A 137 -19.45 -11.30 14.53
CA THR A 137 -19.04 -10.51 15.70
C THR A 137 -18.29 -11.39 16.70
N ASP A 138 -17.31 -12.17 16.22
CA ASP A 138 -16.34 -12.81 17.09
C ASP A 138 -15.14 -11.86 17.26
N PRO A 139 -14.95 -11.23 18.44
CA PRO A 139 -13.79 -10.36 18.69
C PRO A 139 -12.45 -11.11 18.60
N SER A 140 -12.48 -12.44 18.53
CA SER A 140 -11.30 -13.30 18.41
C SER A 140 -10.69 -13.34 17.00
N ASN A 141 -11.35 -12.75 16.00
CA ASN A 141 -10.89 -12.68 14.61
C ASN A 141 -10.61 -11.23 14.12
N LEU A 142 -10.17 -10.36 15.02
CA LEU A 142 -9.65 -9.04 14.65
C LEU A 142 -8.29 -9.21 13.95
N VAL A 143 -8.30 -9.32 12.62
CA VAL A 143 -7.09 -9.14 11.82
C VAL A 143 -6.72 -7.66 11.89
N VAL A 144 -5.85 -7.30 12.83
CA VAL A 144 -5.27 -5.95 12.90
C VAL A 144 -4.26 -5.81 11.77
N VAL A 145 -4.67 -5.18 10.66
CA VAL A 145 -3.73 -4.82 9.60
C VAL A 145 -2.98 -3.56 10.03
N VAL A 146 -1.66 -3.70 10.20
CA VAL A 146 -0.77 -2.59 10.58
C VAL A 146 -0.14 -1.95 9.35
N PRO A 147 0.24 -0.66 9.40
CA PRO A 147 1.05 -0.02 8.37
C PRO A 147 2.37 -0.77 8.18
N PHE A 148 2.76 -1.00 6.94
CA PHE A 148 4.05 -1.57 6.58
C PHE A 148 5.14 -0.49 6.52
N ASN A 149 6.36 -0.88 6.82
CA ASN A 149 7.50 0.03 6.89
C ASN A 149 7.89 0.52 5.49
N ILE A 150 7.62 1.80 5.19
CA ILE A 150 7.97 2.42 3.91
C ILE A 150 9.47 2.32 3.62
N SER A 151 10.33 2.34 4.65
CA SER A 151 11.78 2.23 4.45
C SER A 151 12.18 0.86 3.87
N GLU A 152 11.50 -0.21 4.28
CA GLU A 152 11.73 -1.57 3.75
C GLU A 152 11.23 -1.70 2.32
N ILE A 153 10.06 -1.11 2.02
CA ILE A 153 9.56 -1.06 0.64
C ILE A 153 10.54 -0.30 -0.24
N ARG A 154 11.00 0.87 0.21
CA ARG A 154 11.96 1.70 -0.52
C ARG A 154 13.25 0.94 -0.80
N GLN A 155 13.83 0.28 0.21
CA GLN A 155 15.04 -0.51 0.04
C GLN A 155 14.84 -1.61 -1.01
N SER A 156 13.71 -2.32 -0.95
CA SER A 156 13.35 -3.38 -1.91
C SER A 156 13.22 -2.84 -3.34
N LEU A 157 12.55 -1.69 -3.50
CA LEU A 157 12.39 -1.02 -4.79
C LEU A 157 13.74 -0.53 -5.34
N HIS A 158 14.56 0.12 -4.51
CA HIS A 158 15.89 0.59 -4.92
C HIS A 158 16.79 -0.56 -5.36
N GLN A 159 16.69 -1.72 -4.70
CA GLN A 159 17.44 -2.90 -5.11
C GLN A 159 16.99 -3.43 -6.48
N MET A 160 15.68 -3.53 -6.74
CA MET A 160 15.16 -4.01 -8.02
C MET A 160 15.46 -3.05 -9.18
N PHE A 161 15.45 -1.75 -8.90
CA PHE A 161 15.62 -0.71 -9.92
C PHE A 161 17.02 -0.07 -9.93
N ALA A 162 18.00 -0.62 -9.20
CA ALA A 162 19.36 -0.10 -9.13
C ALA A 162 19.96 0.25 -10.52
N PRO A 163 19.77 -0.57 -11.58
CA PRO A 163 20.33 -0.25 -12.91
C PRO A 163 19.77 1.02 -13.57
N ILE A 164 18.55 1.46 -13.20
CA ILE A 164 17.95 2.67 -13.77
C ILE A 164 18.18 3.91 -12.91
N LEU A 165 18.42 3.76 -11.61
CA LEU A 165 18.58 4.87 -10.68
C LEU A 165 19.87 5.66 -10.91
N GLU A 166 20.88 5.03 -11.49
CA GLU A 166 22.17 5.67 -11.82
C GLU A 166 22.14 6.42 -13.16
N ILE A 167 21.06 6.29 -13.95
CA ILE A 167 20.96 6.88 -15.28
C ILE A 167 20.45 8.32 -15.19
N PRO A 168 21.18 9.32 -15.72
CA PRO A 168 20.68 10.69 -15.77
C PRO A 168 19.59 10.83 -16.84
N VAL A 169 18.33 10.56 -16.48
CA VAL A 169 17.20 10.46 -17.42
C VAL A 169 16.99 11.74 -18.24
N ILE A 170 17.25 12.91 -17.65
CA ILE A 170 17.14 14.22 -18.33
C ILE A 170 18.12 14.30 -19.52
N SER A 171 19.32 13.74 -19.37
CA SER A 171 20.37 13.81 -20.38
C SER A 171 20.36 12.61 -21.33
N ASN A 172 19.91 11.44 -20.87
CA ASN A 172 19.97 10.18 -21.62
C ASN A 172 18.64 9.37 -21.50
N PRO A 173 17.51 9.89 -22.00
CA PRO A 173 16.23 9.22 -21.82
C PRO A 173 16.16 7.87 -22.55
N GLN A 174 16.78 7.73 -23.73
CA GLN A 174 16.77 6.46 -24.47
C GLN A 174 17.50 5.33 -23.71
N THR A 175 18.58 5.66 -23.00
CA THR A 175 19.30 4.68 -22.16
C THR A 175 18.43 4.22 -21.01
N HIS A 176 17.72 5.14 -20.34
CA HIS A 176 16.76 4.80 -19.29
C HIS A 176 15.66 3.88 -19.83
N LEU A 177 15.04 4.20 -20.96
CA LEU A 177 13.98 3.38 -21.58
C LEU A 177 14.48 1.98 -21.98
N ALA A 178 15.67 1.88 -22.57
CA ALA A 178 16.25 0.60 -22.97
C ALA A 178 16.60 -0.28 -21.75
N THR A 179 17.17 0.31 -20.70
CA THR A 179 17.46 -0.41 -19.45
C THR A 179 16.18 -0.85 -18.76
N LEU A 180 15.14 0.00 -18.73
CA LEU A 180 13.83 -0.36 -18.18
C LEU A 180 13.19 -1.53 -18.92
N ALA A 181 13.27 -1.55 -20.27
CA ALA A 181 12.82 -2.68 -21.07
C ALA A 181 13.59 -3.98 -20.74
N ALA A 182 14.91 -3.87 -20.55
CA ALA A 182 15.74 -5.01 -20.17
C ALA A 182 15.44 -5.55 -18.76
N LEU A 183 14.94 -4.70 -17.85
CA LEU A 183 14.53 -5.09 -16.50
C LEU A 183 13.17 -5.82 -16.46
N GLU A 184 12.27 -5.57 -17.41
CA GLU A 184 10.90 -6.13 -17.47
C GLU A 184 10.77 -7.62 -17.07
N PRO A 185 11.59 -8.57 -17.58
CA PRO A 185 11.45 -9.99 -17.23
C PRO A 185 11.78 -10.31 -15.76
N THR A 186 12.50 -9.44 -15.06
CA THR A 186 12.91 -9.63 -13.66
C THR A 186 11.92 -9.03 -12.65
N LEU A 187 11.01 -8.16 -13.12
CA LEU A 187 10.11 -7.41 -12.25
C LEU A 187 8.81 -8.20 -11.96
N PRO A 188 8.28 -8.08 -10.74
CA PRO A 188 6.96 -8.63 -10.43
C PRO A 188 5.87 -7.90 -11.24
N PRO A 189 4.71 -8.55 -11.49
CA PRO A 189 3.70 -8.03 -12.42
C PRO A 189 3.28 -6.57 -12.20
N PRO A 190 3.04 -6.07 -10.95
CA PRO A 190 2.63 -4.68 -10.73
C PRO A 190 3.70 -3.64 -11.10
N LEU A 191 4.98 -4.04 -11.13
CA LEU A 191 6.13 -3.17 -11.41
C LEU A 191 6.60 -3.26 -12.87
N LYS A 192 6.13 -4.23 -13.66
CA LYS A 192 6.49 -4.32 -15.08
C LYS A 192 6.15 -3.00 -15.81
N PRO A 193 7.05 -2.48 -16.66
CA PRO A 193 6.82 -1.21 -17.35
C PRO A 193 5.60 -1.28 -18.27
N THR A 194 4.86 -0.18 -18.34
CA THR A 194 3.76 -0.02 -19.29
C THR A 194 4.27 0.37 -20.67
N PRO A 195 3.48 0.20 -21.74
CA PRO A 195 3.84 0.70 -23.07
C PRO A 195 4.12 2.21 -23.10
N LEU A 196 3.44 2.98 -22.25
CA LEU A 196 3.65 4.43 -22.14
C LEU A 196 5.02 4.74 -21.52
N GLN A 197 5.41 4.02 -20.47
CA GLN A 197 6.76 4.13 -19.88
C GLN A 197 7.84 3.82 -20.90
N LEU A 198 7.68 2.78 -21.71
CA LEU A 198 8.68 2.36 -22.71
C LEU A 198 8.80 3.30 -23.93
N SER A 199 7.87 4.24 -24.09
CA SER A 199 7.81 5.15 -25.25
C SER A 199 7.96 6.63 -24.89
N THR A 200 7.85 6.99 -23.61
CA THR A 200 7.79 8.39 -23.15
C THR A 200 8.88 8.65 -22.13
N PRO A 201 9.79 9.63 -22.34
CA PRO A 201 10.73 10.06 -21.30
C PRO A 201 10.01 10.53 -20.03
N HIS A 202 10.40 10.02 -18.86
CA HIS A 202 9.73 10.29 -17.58
C HIS A 202 10.68 10.16 -16.39
N HIS A 203 10.24 10.51 -15.18
CA HIS A 203 11.07 10.42 -13.97
C HIS A 203 11.23 8.95 -13.51
N ALA A 204 12.46 8.47 -13.29
CA ALA A 204 12.73 7.05 -12.95
C ALA A 204 11.97 6.54 -11.72
N TYR A 205 11.74 7.37 -10.69
CA TYR A 205 10.92 6.98 -9.54
C TYR A 205 9.47 6.61 -9.87
N ILE A 206 8.94 7.03 -11.02
CA ILE A 206 7.62 6.57 -11.48
C ILE A 206 7.66 5.05 -11.71
N ASP A 207 8.77 4.49 -12.19
CA ASP A 207 8.90 3.05 -12.47
C ASP A 207 8.70 2.17 -11.24
N MET A 208 8.97 2.72 -10.06
CA MET A 208 8.95 2.04 -8.77
C MET A 208 7.56 2.04 -8.09
N ILE A 209 6.55 2.66 -8.69
CA ILE A 209 5.18 2.66 -8.16
C ILE A 209 4.46 1.37 -8.61
N PRO A 210 3.98 0.51 -7.70
CA PRO A 210 3.32 -0.76 -8.04
C PRO A 210 1.84 -0.57 -8.46
N SER A 211 1.58 0.43 -9.30
CA SER A 211 0.26 0.66 -9.90
C SER A 211 0.43 1.15 -11.33
N PRO A 212 0.24 0.29 -12.35
CA PRO A 212 0.37 0.66 -13.77
C PRO A 212 -0.50 1.86 -14.18
N SER A 213 -1.72 1.96 -13.64
CA SER A 213 -2.63 3.08 -13.93
C SER A 213 -2.10 4.40 -13.40
N LEU A 214 -1.64 4.44 -12.14
CA LEU A 214 -1.08 5.65 -11.53
C LEU A 214 0.20 6.10 -12.25
N ARG A 215 1.07 5.15 -12.62
CA ARG A 215 2.28 5.46 -13.42
C ARG A 215 1.93 6.15 -14.73
N ASN A 216 0.95 5.61 -15.46
CA ASN A 216 0.51 6.22 -16.72
C ASN A 216 -0.04 7.63 -16.50
N GLN A 217 -0.87 7.84 -15.47
CA GLN A 217 -1.38 9.18 -15.15
C GLN A 217 -0.26 10.16 -14.82
N LEU A 218 0.73 9.75 -14.01
CA LEU A 218 1.87 10.59 -13.67
C LEU A 218 2.70 11.00 -14.89
N ILE A 219 2.82 10.12 -15.89
CA ILE A 219 3.47 10.47 -17.16
C ILE A 219 2.61 11.48 -17.93
N THR A 220 1.30 11.26 -18.01
CA THR A 220 0.37 12.14 -18.74
C THR A 220 0.28 13.55 -18.16
N VAL A 221 0.27 13.71 -16.83
CA VAL A 221 0.18 15.04 -16.19
C VAL A 221 1.47 15.86 -16.27
N GLY A 222 2.56 15.24 -16.73
CA GLY A 222 3.83 15.89 -17.02
C GLY A 222 4.77 16.06 -15.82
N PRO A 223 6.05 16.42 -16.09
CA PRO A 223 7.15 16.34 -15.12
C PRO A 223 6.99 17.26 -13.91
N ALA A 224 6.40 18.45 -14.08
CA ALA A 224 6.22 19.38 -12.97
C ALA A 224 5.24 18.82 -11.92
N ASN A 225 4.12 18.27 -12.39
CA ASN A 225 3.09 17.69 -11.53
C ASN A 225 3.55 16.37 -10.92
N SER A 226 4.18 15.48 -11.73
CA SER A 226 4.65 14.20 -11.23
C SER A 226 5.77 14.35 -10.18
N ASN A 227 6.71 15.27 -10.36
CA ASN A 227 7.74 15.53 -9.36
C ASN A 227 7.16 16.04 -8.03
N SER A 228 6.16 16.93 -8.09
CA SER A 228 5.46 17.41 -6.90
C SER A 228 4.69 16.27 -6.22
N PHE A 229 4.00 15.43 -7.00
CA PHE A 229 3.27 14.27 -6.46
C PHE A 229 4.21 13.27 -5.77
N LEU A 230 5.35 12.95 -6.40
CA LEU A 230 6.36 12.02 -5.85
C LEU A 230 6.98 12.52 -4.54
N THR A 231 7.08 13.85 -4.35
CA THR A 231 7.72 14.44 -3.17
C THR A 231 6.74 14.77 -2.05
N GLU A 232 5.47 15.01 -2.38
CA GLU A 232 4.45 15.41 -1.41
C GLU A 232 3.49 14.27 -1.03
N ALA A 233 3.14 13.40 -1.98
CA ALA A 233 2.10 12.39 -1.83
C ALA A 233 2.65 10.96 -1.79
N CYS A 234 3.49 10.58 -2.75
CA CYS A 234 3.95 9.21 -2.95
C CYS A 234 5.47 9.09 -2.77
N THR A 235 5.90 9.10 -1.51
CA THR A 235 7.31 9.11 -1.08
C THR A 235 7.96 7.72 -1.09
N ILE A 236 7.28 6.70 -1.62
CA ILE A 236 7.68 5.30 -1.48
C ILE A 236 9.04 4.99 -2.11
N ALA A 237 9.36 5.66 -3.21
CA ALA A 237 10.57 5.47 -3.99
C ALA A 237 11.60 6.57 -3.76
N CYS A 238 11.16 7.74 -3.32
CA CYS A 238 12.01 8.92 -3.15
C CYS A 238 12.93 8.76 -1.94
N ASP A 239 14.20 9.13 -2.07
CA ASP A 239 15.15 9.19 -0.96
C ASP A 239 14.92 10.47 -0.11
N ILE A 240 13.72 10.55 0.47
CA ILE A 240 13.27 11.63 1.34
C ILE A 240 12.56 11.05 2.57
N GLU A 241 12.44 11.86 3.61
CA GLU A 241 11.59 11.53 4.75
C GLU A 241 10.13 11.36 4.31
N ASP A 242 9.44 10.39 4.91
CA ASP A 242 8.03 10.19 4.63
C ASP A 242 7.21 11.38 5.12
N THR A 243 6.30 11.86 4.27
CA THR A 243 5.41 13.00 4.57
C THR A 243 4.17 12.58 5.35
N GLY A 244 3.97 11.27 5.57
CA GLY A 244 2.79 10.70 6.23
C GLY A 244 1.51 10.87 5.42
N GLN A 245 1.63 11.17 4.13
CA GLN A 245 0.50 11.40 3.22
C GLN A 245 -0.02 10.13 2.55
N MET A 246 0.69 9.02 2.74
CA MET A 246 0.38 7.71 2.18
C MET A 246 0.65 6.65 3.24
N ILE A 247 -0.23 5.66 3.32
CA ILE A 247 -0.09 4.49 4.17
C ILE A 247 -0.18 3.25 3.29
N VAL A 248 0.71 2.29 3.48
CA VAL A 248 0.64 0.96 2.88
C VAL A 248 0.28 -0.02 3.98
N TRP A 249 -0.85 -0.69 3.84
CA TRP A 249 -1.44 -1.59 4.84
C TRP A 249 -1.00 -3.03 4.63
N GLY A 250 -0.42 -3.65 5.65
CA GLY A 250 0.03 -5.04 5.59
C GLY A 250 1.22 -5.26 4.64
N GLU A 251 1.66 -6.50 4.54
CA GLU A 251 2.92 -6.84 3.84
C GLU A 251 2.79 -6.86 2.31
N ASP A 252 1.57 -6.90 1.76
CA ASP A 252 1.31 -6.91 0.32
C ASP A 252 1.35 -5.50 -0.27
N TRP A 253 2.53 -4.88 -0.21
CA TRP A 253 2.75 -3.51 -0.69
C TRP A 253 2.75 -3.40 -2.23
N LEU A 254 2.88 -4.52 -2.94
CA LEU A 254 2.77 -4.58 -4.40
C LEU A 254 1.31 -4.50 -4.88
N ASN A 255 0.36 -4.74 -3.99
CA ASN A 255 -1.06 -4.59 -4.28
C ASN A 255 -1.49 -3.15 -4.01
N ASP A 256 -1.91 -2.45 -5.06
CA ASP A 256 -2.32 -1.05 -4.96
C ASP A 256 -3.62 -0.86 -4.16
N PHE A 257 -4.37 -1.92 -3.88
CA PHE A 257 -5.49 -1.90 -2.95
C PHE A 257 -5.04 -1.72 -1.49
N SER A 258 -3.81 -2.12 -1.14
CA SER A 258 -3.23 -1.96 0.19
C SER A 258 -2.88 -0.51 0.53
N TRP A 259 -3.08 0.42 -0.41
CA TRP A 259 -2.61 1.80 -0.28
C TRP A 259 -3.74 2.75 0.09
N GLU A 260 -3.47 3.67 1.01
CA GLU A 260 -4.37 4.74 1.44
C GLU A 260 -3.64 6.09 1.35
N PHE A 261 -4.16 7.01 0.53
CA PHE A 261 -3.71 8.41 0.53
C PHE A 261 -4.54 9.26 1.52
N SER A 262 -3.93 10.32 2.03
CA SER A 262 -4.58 11.22 2.99
C SER A 262 -5.67 12.09 2.33
N PRO A 263 -6.62 12.66 3.10
CA PRO A 263 -7.61 13.60 2.57
C PRO A 263 -6.99 14.80 1.83
N VAL A 264 -5.87 15.34 2.35
CA VAL A 264 -5.17 16.50 1.77
C VAL A 264 -4.64 16.18 0.37
N ILE A 265 -4.21 14.94 0.14
CA ILE A 265 -3.76 14.49 -1.17
C ILE A 265 -4.94 14.44 -2.15
N PHE A 266 -6.11 13.96 -1.73
CA PHE A 266 -7.28 13.94 -2.61
C PHE A 266 -7.79 15.34 -2.96
N GLU A 267 -7.76 16.29 -2.02
CA GLU A 267 -8.11 17.69 -2.30
C GLU A 267 -7.23 18.31 -3.40
N ARG A 268 -5.93 17.95 -3.42
CA ARG A 268 -4.97 18.51 -4.37
C ARG A 268 -4.85 17.72 -5.67
N TRP A 269 -4.94 16.39 -5.63
CA TRP A 269 -4.56 15.50 -6.73
C TRP A 269 -5.70 14.60 -7.22
N GLY A 270 -6.83 14.54 -6.51
CA GLY A 270 -7.96 13.66 -6.84
C GLY A 270 -8.56 13.89 -8.22
N ASN A 271 -8.59 15.14 -8.70
CA ASN A 271 -9.30 15.44 -9.95
C ASN A 271 -8.53 15.01 -11.21
N PHE A 272 -7.22 14.77 -11.13
CA PHE A 272 -6.39 14.59 -12.33
C PHE A 272 -5.23 13.59 -12.21
N VAL A 273 -4.91 13.09 -11.00
CA VAL A 273 -3.93 12.01 -10.80
C VAL A 273 -4.58 10.79 -10.17
N LEU A 274 -5.35 10.97 -9.10
CA LEU A 274 -5.94 9.88 -8.32
C LEU A 274 -7.43 9.72 -8.65
N GLY A 275 -7.77 8.75 -9.50
CA GLY A 275 -9.16 8.47 -9.86
C GLY A 275 -10.06 8.01 -8.70
N PRO A 276 -11.38 7.87 -8.95
CA PRO A 276 -12.36 7.47 -7.93
C PRO A 276 -12.03 6.14 -7.22
N GLU A 277 -11.32 5.23 -7.88
CA GLU A 277 -10.87 3.96 -7.31
C GLU A 277 -9.98 4.15 -6.07
N TRP A 278 -9.14 5.20 -6.05
CA TRP A 278 -8.27 5.50 -4.91
C TRP A 278 -9.06 5.95 -3.69
N ILE A 279 -10.14 6.72 -3.90
CA ILE A 279 -11.06 7.12 -2.83
C ILE A 279 -11.77 5.90 -2.25
N GLN A 280 -12.21 4.96 -3.10
CA GLN A 280 -12.86 3.73 -2.65
C GLN A 280 -11.92 2.86 -1.81
N ARG A 281 -10.67 2.70 -2.24
CA ARG A 281 -9.61 1.98 -1.48
C ARG A 281 -9.32 2.64 -0.15
N ALA A 282 -9.13 3.96 -0.13
CA ALA A 282 -8.93 4.70 1.11
C ALA A 282 -10.13 4.54 2.06
N ASN A 283 -11.35 4.66 1.55
CA ASN A 283 -12.57 4.50 2.35
C ASN A 283 -12.76 3.07 2.90
N PHE A 284 -12.28 2.05 2.20
CA PHE A 284 -12.25 0.68 2.71
C PHE A 284 -11.40 0.59 4.00
N TRP A 285 -10.16 1.07 3.96
CA TRP A 285 -9.26 1.05 5.11
C TRP A 285 -9.74 1.95 6.25
N ARG A 286 -10.25 3.13 5.93
CA ARG A 286 -10.82 4.07 6.91
C ARG A 286 -12.01 3.48 7.64
N ARG A 287 -12.88 2.73 6.96
CA ARG A 287 -14.03 2.05 7.56
C ARG A 287 -13.60 1.00 8.60
N GLN A 288 -12.53 0.25 8.35
CA GLN A 288 -12.04 -0.76 9.29
C GLN A 288 -11.60 -0.16 10.63
N ARG A 289 -11.11 1.09 10.61
CA ARG A 289 -10.60 1.79 11.80
C ARG A 289 -11.59 2.82 12.36
N GLY A 290 -12.80 2.92 11.82
CA GLY A 290 -13.78 3.93 12.21
C GLY A 290 -13.39 5.38 11.88
N ALA A 291 -12.48 5.60 10.91
CA ALA A 291 -12.07 6.93 10.49
C ALA A 291 -13.11 7.59 9.56
N PRO A 292 -13.22 8.94 9.54
CA PRO A 292 -14.19 9.66 8.69
C PRO A 292 -14.02 9.34 7.21
N LEU A 293 -15.08 9.01 6.49
CA LEU A 293 -14.98 8.70 5.06
C LEU A 293 -14.69 9.95 4.23
N LEU A 294 -13.95 9.76 3.14
CA LEU A 294 -13.70 10.75 2.10
C LEU A 294 -14.93 10.89 1.19
N PRO A 295 -15.23 12.10 0.69
CA PRO A 295 -16.31 12.31 -0.28
C PRO A 295 -16.02 11.53 -1.58
N THR A 296 -16.99 10.77 -2.07
CA THR A 296 -16.95 10.19 -3.41
C THR A 296 -17.48 11.23 -4.40
N TYR A 297 -16.76 11.42 -5.51
CA TYR A 297 -17.24 12.22 -6.64
C TYR A 297 -17.80 11.25 -7.67
N ASP A 298 -19.08 11.40 -8.00
CA ASP A 298 -19.76 10.67 -9.09
C ASP A 298 -19.49 11.32 -10.46
#